data_AF-A0A1V4TNR7-F1
#
_entry.id   AF-A0A1V4TNR7-F1
#
_cell.length_a   1.000
_cell.length_b   1.000
_cell.length_c   1.000
_cell.angle_alpha   90.00
_cell.angle_beta   90.00
_cell.angle_gamma   90.00
#
_symmetry.space_group_name_H-M   'P 1'
#
loop_
_entity.id
_entity.type
_entity.pdbx_description
1 polymer ?
#
loop_
_entity_poly.entity_id
_entity_poly.type
_entity_poly.pdbx_seq_one_letter_code
_entity_poly.pdbx_strand_id
1 'polypeptide(L)'
;MRISLSPQQFRELLLSHHPDLPAFRNDVIIINNRRICAGCLLGYPAALITLVLLRLSGFESILLALLLAIVSQLRKFSGNVAVQHFGRIVAGVALGFGLGGAWWALLNDEWVALLLLAAGAGLYLFIRVWSVQRELEKEFRKRDEKRSE
;
A
#
# COMPACT_ATOMS: atom_id res chain seq x y z
N MET A 1 29.38 -3.52 -2.24
CA MET A 1 29.08 -4.34 -1.03
C MET A 1 27.57 -4.57 -1.05
N ARG A 2 27.06 -5.82 -1.17
CA ARG A 2 25.61 -6.07 -1.13
C ARG A 2 25.13 -5.85 0.31
N ILE A 3 24.58 -4.68 0.60
CA ILE A 3 23.86 -4.48 1.86
C ILE A 3 22.51 -5.14 1.66
N SER A 4 22.41 -6.43 1.99
CA SER A 4 21.12 -7.05 2.22
C SER A 4 20.51 -6.37 3.43
N LEU A 5 19.35 -5.74 3.29
CA LEU A 5 18.54 -5.38 4.46
C LEU A 5 18.38 -6.65 5.29
N SER A 6 18.74 -6.61 6.57
CA SER A 6 18.49 -7.75 7.44
C SER A 6 16.98 -8.05 7.42
N PRO A 7 16.55 -9.30 7.64
CA PRO A 7 15.12 -9.61 7.76
C PRO A 7 14.39 -8.71 8.77
N GLN A 8 15.08 -8.25 9.82
CA GLN A 8 14.56 -7.26 10.77
C GLN A 8 14.40 -5.87 10.13
N GLN A 9 15.40 -5.35 9.41
CA GLN A 9 15.28 -4.07 8.71
C GLN A 9 14.21 -4.10 7.62
N PHE A 10 14.03 -5.24 6.96
CA PHE A 10 12.97 -5.43 5.97
C PHE A 10 11.59 -5.57 6.61
N ARG A 11 11.51 -6.24 7.77
CA ARG A 11 10.28 -6.30 8.57
C ARG A 11 9.93 -4.92 9.15
N GLU A 12 10.90 -4.16 9.63
CA GLU A 12 10.76 -2.76 10.03
C GLU A 12 10.38 -1.88 8.82
N LEU A 13 10.90 -2.14 7.62
CA LEU A 13 10.44 -1.48 6.39
C LEU A 13 8.95 -1.70 6.12
N LEU A 14 8.47 -2.91 6.42
CA LEU A 14 7.08 -3.33 6.19
C LEU A 14 6.14 -2.85 7.29
N LEU A 15 6.62 -2.77 8.53
CA LEU A 15 5.82 -2.43 9.72
C LEU A 15 5.91 -0.96 10.12
N SER A 16 7.03 -0.31 9.83
CA SER A 16 7.26 1.09 10.16
C SER A 16 7.41 1.93 8.89
N HIS A 17 6.49 2.87 8.77
CA HIS A 17 6.55 4.04 7.94
C HIS A 17 7.83 4.84 8.24
N HIS A 18 8.97 4.44 7.69
CA HIS A 18 10.22 5.16 7.85
C HIS A 18 10.32 6.23 6.75
N PRO A 19 9.90 7.47 7.01
CA PRO A 19 9.94 8.54 6.00
C PRO A 19 11.35 8.86 5.53
N ASP A 20 12.35 8.43 6.30
CA ASP A 20 13.76 8.77 6.10
C ASP A 20 14.49 7.87 5.11
N LEU A 21 13.86 6.79 4.68
CA LEU A 21 14.42 5.93 3.66
C LEU A 21 14.32 6.55 2.26
N PRO A 22 15.38 6.50 1.43
CA PRO A 22 15.39 7.11 0.11
C PRO A 22 14.23 6.67 -0.80
N ALA A 23 13.88 5.39 -0.76
CA ALA A 23 12.77 4.83 -1.55
C ALA A 23 11.41 5.43 -1.21
N PHE A 24 11.26 6.08 -0.06
CA PHE A 24 9.99 6.68 0.37
C PHE A 24 9.99 8.20 0.32
N ARG A 25 11.00 8.86 -0.26
CA ARG A 25 11.02 10.34 -0.40
C ARG A 25 9.79 10.90 -1.12
N ASN A 26 9.25 10.15 -2.09
CA ASN A 26 8.04 10.54 -2.82
C ASN A 26 6.74 10.02 -2.17
N ASP A 27 6.87 9.21 -1.13
CA ASP A 27 5.76 8.62 -0.35
C ASP A 27 5.56 9.36 1.00
N VAL A 28 6.20 10.52 1.20
CA VAL A 28 6.09 11.33 2.42
C VAL A 28 5.57 12.73 2.13
N ILE A 29 4.80 13.26 3.09
CA ILE A 29 4.29 14.62 3.11
C ILE A 29 4.90 15.30 4.34
N ILE A 30 5.40 16.52 4.18
CA ILE A 30 6.02 17.30 5.26
C ILE A 30 4.98 18.26 5.81
N ILE A 31 4.61 18.11 7.09
CA ILE A 31 3.67 18.98 7.81
C ILE A 31 4.35 19.42 9.11
N ASN A 32 4.47 20.74 9.34
CA ASN A 32 5.13 21.31 10.53
C ASN A 32 6.52 20.70 10.82
N ASN A 33 7.36 20.57 9.79
CA ASN A 33 8.70 19.96 9.85
C ASN A 33 8.72 18.48 10.29
N ARG A 34 7.56 17.80 10.29
CA ARG A 34 7.45 16.35 10.51
C ARG A 34 7.15 15.66 9.20
N ARG A 35 7.77 14.50 8.97
CA ARG A 35 7.56 13.68 7.78
C ARG A 35 6.53 12.61 8.09
N ILE A 36 5.42 12.62 7.36
CA ILE A 36 4.32 11.67 7.53
C ILE A 36 4.17 10.87 6.24
N CYS A 37 3.95 9.57 6.32
CA CYS A 37 3.67 8.78 5.12
C CYS A 37 2.35 9.23 4.48
N ALA A 38 2.37 9.47 3.17
CA ALA A 38 1.19 9.80 2.39
C ALA A 38 0.12 8.69 2.49
N GLY A 39 0.53 7.42 2.63
CA GLY A 39 -0.36 6.30 2.90
C GLY A 39 -1.05 6.38 4.26
N CYS A 40 -0.34 6.77 5.33
CA CYS A 40 -0.94 7.02 6.63
C CYS A 40 -1.91 8.21 6.60
N LEU A 41 -1.52 9.29 5.91
CA LEU A 41 -2.29 10.52 5.90
C LEU A 41 -3.55 10.42 5.01
N LEU A 42 -3.48 9.70 3.90
CA LEU A 42 -4.56 9.63 2.92
C LEU A 42 -5.27 8.29 2.94
N GLY A 43 -4.53 7.19 3.03
CA GLY A 43 -5.06 5.83 2.92
C GLY A 43 -5.87 5.40 4.14
N TYR A 44 -5.34 5.56 5.36
CA TYR A 44 -6.07 5.13 6.56
C TYR A 44 -7.33 5.94 6.85
N PRO A 45 -7.32 7.28 6.76
CA PRO A 45 -8.56 8.05 6.89
C PRO A 45 -9.58 7.66 5.83
N ALA A 46 -9.17 7.46 4.57
CA ALA A 46 -10.08 7.00 3.53
C ALA A 46 -10.67 5.61 3.85
N ALA A 47 -9.85 4.66 4.31
CA ALA A 47 -10.31 3.34 4.71
C ALA A 47 -11.33 3.41 5.85
N LEU A 48 -11.06 4.22 6.87
CA LEU A 48 -11.97 4.43 8.00
C LEU A 48 -13.29 5.07 7.57
N ILE A 49 -13.22 6.13 6.75
CA ILE A 49 -14.39 6.81 6.20
C ILE A 49 -15.24 5.84 5.38
N THR A 50 -14.62 5.06 4.49
CA THR A 50 -15.30 4.05 3.69
C THR A 50 -15.98 3.00 4.57
N LEU A 51 -15.27 2.48 5.58
CA LEU A 51 -15.79 1.46 6.49
C LEU A 51 -17.00 1.97 7.29
N VAL A 52 -16.94 3.20 7.79
CA VAL A 52 -17.97 3.77 8.68
C VAL A 52 -19.17 4.34 7.93
N LEU A 53 -18.93 5.12 6.86
CA LEU A 53 -19.98 5.88 6.18
C LEU A 53 -20.63 5.12 5.04
N LEU A 54 -19.87 4.34 4.27
CA LEU A 54 -20.42 3.68 3.10
C LEU A 54 -21.13 2.36 3.44
N ARG A 55 -20.84 1.76 4.61
CA ARG A 55 -21.50 0.55 5.15
C ARG A 55 -21.76 -0.55 4.12
N LEU A 56 -20.86 -0.68 3.15
CA LEU A 56 -21.00 -1.64 2.07
C LEU A 56 -20.63 -3.04 2.57
N SER A 57 -21.57 -3.96 2.41
CA SER A 57 -21.47 -5.39 2.73
C SER A 57 -21.78 -6.22 1.49
N GLY A 58 -21.59 -7.53 1.55
CA GLY A 58 -21.86 -8.42 0.41
C GLY A 58 -20.62 -8.76 -0.39
N PHE A 59 -20.78 -9.70 -1.33
CA PHE A 59 -19.71 -10.16 -2.22
C PHE A 59 -19.20 -9.05 -3.14
N GLU A 60 -20.08 -8.12 -3.52
CA GLU A 60 -19.76 -6.96 -4.35
C GLU A 60 -18.71 -6.05 -3.70
N SER A 61 -18.76 -5.91 -2.36
CA SER A 61 -17.77 -5.13 -1.62
C SER A 61 -16.36 -5.73 -1.76
N ILE A 62 -16.24 -7.07 -1.76
CA ILE A 62 -14.98 -7.78 -1.96
C ILE A 62 -14.48 -7.58 -3.39
N LEU A 63 -15.34 -7.77 -4.39
CA LEU A 63 -14.98 -7.54 -5.79
C LEU A 63 -14.52 -6.11 -6.04
N LEU A 64 -15.23 -5.13 -5.47
CA LEU A 64 -14.88 -3.73 -5.58
C LEU A 64 -13.55 -3.42 -4.87
N ALA A 65 -13.31 -4.01 -3.70
CA ALA A 65 -12.04 -3.90 -3.00
C ALA A 65 -10.87 -4.40 -3.87
N LEU A 66 -11.02 -5.58 -4.49
CA LEU A 66 -10.00 -6.16 -5.36
C LEU A 66 -9.76 -5.31 -6.60
N LEU A 67 -10.84 -4.85 -7.26
CA LEU A 67 -10.75 -3.98 -8.44
C LEU A 67 -10.04 -2.66 -8.10
N LEU A 68 -10.45 -2.00 -7.02
CA LEU A 68 -9.84 -0.74 -6.59
C LEU A 68 -8.40 -0.93 -6.15
N ALA A 69 -8.05 -2.07 -5.53
CA ALA A 69 -6.67 -2.39 -5.20
C ALA A 69 -5.80 -2.48 -6.47
N ILE A 70 -6.29 -3.12 -7.54
CA ILE A 70 -5.61 -3.18 -8.85
C ILE A 70 -5.48 -1.77 -9.45
N VAL A 71 -6.58 -1.01 -9.52
CA VAL A 71 -6.57 0.37 -10.04
C VAL A 71 -5.59 1.23 -9.27
N SER A 72 -5.51 1.07 -7.95
CA SER A 72 -4.58 1.81 -7.12
C SER A 72 -3.12 1.56 -7.50
N GLN A 73 -2.76 0.36 -7.99
CA GLN A 73 -1.39 0.04 -8.40
C GLN A 73 -1.00 0.74 -9.70
N LEU A 74 -1.97 1.08 -10.56
CA LEU A 74 -1.70 1.80 -11.82
C LEU A 74 -1.05 3.17 -11.60
N ARG A 75 -1.22 3.76 -10.41
CA ARG A 75 -0.57 5.02 -10.02
C ARG A 75 0.96 5.00 -10.19
N LYS A 76 1.59 3.83 -10.10
CA LYS A 76 3.04 3.67 -10.26
C LYS A 76 3.54 3.96 -11.67
N PHE A 77 2.67 3.86 -12.67
CA PHE A 77 2.99 4.19 -14.06
C PHE A 77 2.82 5.68 -14.36
N SER A 78 2.28 6.45 -13.41
CA SER A 78 2.09 7.89 -13.59
C SER A 78 3.23 8.69 -12.95
N GLY A 79 3.84 9.58 -13.73
CA GLY A 79 4.74 10.61 -13.22
C GLY A 79 4.02 11.77 -12.51
N ASN A 80 2.67 11.80 -12.54
CA ASN A 80 1.89 12.88 -11.97
C ASN A 80 1.64 12.65 -10.47
N VAL A 81 2.13 13.58 -9.63
CA VAL A 81 2.01 13.54 -8.16
C VAL A 81 0.54 13.49 -7.70
N ALA A 82 -0.36 14.20 -8.36
CA ALA A 82 -1.79 14.18 -8.04
C ALA A 82 -2.40 12.79 -8.26
N VAL A 83 -2.04 12.13 -9.36
CA VAL A 83 -2.48 10.74 -9.65
C VAL A 83 -1.93 9.77 -8.62
N GLN A 84 -0.69 9.98 -8.16
CA GLN A 84 -0.10 9.17 -7.09
C GLN A 84 -0.85 9.34 -5.76
N HIS A 85 -1.18 10.57 -5.35
CA HIS A 85 -1.98 10.80 -4.14
C HIS A 85 -3.40 10.23 -4.27
N PHE A 86 -4.07 10.46 -5.40
CA PHE A 86 -5.38 9.90 -5.67
C PHE A 86 -5.36 8.37 -5.58
N GLY A 87 -4.38 7.72 -6.21
CA GLY A 87 -4.23 6.27 -6.14
C GLY A 87 -3.99 5.74 -4.70
N ARG A 88 -3.40 6.54 -3.80
CA ARG A 88 -3.29 6.18 -2.37
C ARG A 88 -4.63 6.28 -1.65
N ILE A 89 -5.46 7.28 -1.98
CA ILE A 89 -6.84 7.38 -1.49
C ILE A 89 -7.65 6.17 -1.98
N VAL A 90 -7.55 5.83 -3.27
CA VAL A 90 -8.21 4.65 -3.86
C VAL A 90 -7.77 3.37 -3.14
N ALA A 91 -6.49 3.22 -2.80
CA ALA A 91 -6.02 2.08 -2.00
C ALA A 91 -6.64 2.06 -0.60
N GLY A 92 -6.84 3.22 0.03
CA GLY A 92 -7.56 3.35 1.29
C GLY A 92 -9.02 2.94 1.17
N VAL A 93 -9.72 3.41 0.14
CA VAL A 93 -11.11 3.00 -0.15
C VAL A 93 -11.20 1.49 -0.39
N ALA A 94 -10.27 0.92 -1.17
CA ALA A 94 -10.17 -0.52 -1.39
C ALA A 94 -10.02 -1.29 -0.07
N LEU A 95 -9.16 -0.81 0.83
CA LEU A 95 -8.96 -1.40 2.16
C LEU A 95 -10.25 -1.33 3.00
N GLY A 96 -10.95 -0.20 2.99
CA GLY A 96 -12.23 -0.04 3.68
C GLY A 96 -13.28 -1.04 3.19
N PHE A 97 -13.43 -1.20 1.88
CA PHE A 97 -14.32 -2.21 1.31
C PHE A 97 -13.88 -3.65 1.60
N GLY A 98 -12.58 -3.91 1.55
CA GLY A 98 -12.04 -5.23 1.89
C GLY A 98 -12.35 -5.61 3.33
N LEU A 99 -12.20 -4.68 4.27
CA LEU A 99 -12.53 -4.91 5.68
C LEU A 99 -14.04 -5.09 5.91
N GLY A 100 -14.88 -4.25 5.30
CA GLY A 100 -16.33 -4.39 5.38
C GLY A 100 -16.83 -5.71 4.78
N GLY A 101 -16.29 -6.08 3.61
CA GLY A 101 -16.57 -7.34 2.95
C GLY A 101 -16.09 -8.56 3.72
N ALA A 102 -14.89 -8.49 4.32
CA ALA A 102 -14.38 -9.55 5.20
C ALA A 102 -15.28 -9.74 6.42
N TRP A 103 -15.70 -8.64 7.05
CA TRP A 103 -16.61 -8.68 8.20
C TRP A 103 -17.95 -9.31 7.82
N TRP A 104 -18.54 -8.89 6.70
CA TRP A 104 -19.77 -9.50 6.18
C TRP A 104 -19.60 -11.00 5.89
N ALA A 105 -18.53 -11.39 5.20
CA ALA A 105 -18.31 -12.78 4.82
C ALA A 105 -18.10 -13.67 6.04
N LEU A 106 -17.42 -13.17 7.07
CA LEU A 106 -17.27 -13.86 8.35
C LEU A 106 -18.63 -14.10 9.04
N LEU A 107 -19.51 -13.09 9.06
CA LEU A 107 -20.82 -13.20 9.71
C LEU A 107 -21.81 -14.10 8.97
N ASN A 108 -21.59 -14.37 7.68
CA ASN A 108 -22.46 -15.19 6.85
C ASN A 108 -21.83 -16.55 6.48
N ASP A 109 -20.70 -16.91 7.09
CA ASP A 109 -19.95 -18.15 6.80
C ASP A 109 -19.54 -18.31 5.32
N GLU A 110 -19.31 -17.20 4.63
CA GLU A 110 -18.95 -17.15 3.21
C GLU A 110 -17.44 -17.35 3.00
N TRP A 111 -16.97 -18.57 3.27
CA TRP A 111 -15.54 -18.93 3.25
C TRP A 111 -14.88 -18.72 1.88
N VAL A 112 -15.59 -18.94 0.79
CA VAL A 112 -15.07 -18.72 -0.57
C VAL A 112 -14.74 -17.24 -0.77
N ALA A 113 -15.59 -16.35 -0.28
CA ALA A 113 -15.39 -14.90 -0.38
C ALA A 113 -14.20 -14.45 0.47
N LEU A 114 -14.04 -15.00 1.68
CA LEU A 114 -12.86 -14.77 2.54
C LEU A 114 -11.56 -15.25 1.89
N LEU A 115 -11.56 -16.46 1.31
CA LEU A 115 -10.39 -17.00 0.61
C LEU A 115 -10.02 -16.16 -0.61
N LEU A 116 -11.01 -15.71 -1.38
CA LEU A 116 -10.80 -14.83 -2.53
C LEU A 116 -10.16 -13.51 -2.11
N LEU A 117 -10.69 -12.89 -1.05
CA LEU A 117 -10.14 -11.65 -0.51
C LEU A 117 -8.71 -11.85 0.03
N ALA A 118 -8.46 -12.94 0.77
CA ALA A 118 -7.15 -13.26 1.32
C ALA A 118 -6.12 -13.51 0.20
N ALA A 119 -6.49 -14.26 -0.84
CA ALA A 119 -5.64 -14.50 -2.00
C ALA A 119 -5.31 -13.19 -2.75
N GLY A 120 -6.32 -12.33 -2.96
CA GLY A 120 -6.13 -11.03 -3.60
C GLY A 120 -5.24 -10.08 -2.78
N ALA A 121 -5.45 -10.03 -1.46
CA ALA A 121 -4.61 -9.25 -0.55
C ALA A 121 -3.17 -9.77 -0.51
N GLY A 122 -2.98 -11.09 -0.49
CA GLY A 122 -1.68 -11.74 -0.55
C GLY A 122 -0.92 -11.41 -1.83
N LEU A 123 -1.59 -11.53 -2.99
CA LEU A 123 -1.02 -11.17 -4.29
C LEU A 123 -0.64 -9.68 -4.35
N TYR A 124 -1.52 -8.80 -3.88
CA TYR A 124 -1.26 -7.37 -3.80
C TYR A 124 -0.03 -7.06 -2.94
N LEU A 125 0.07 -7.67 -1.75
CA LEU A 125 1.20 -7.48 -0.85
C LEU A 125 2.51 -7.97 -1.49
N PHE A 126 2.48 -9.15 -2.11
CA PHE A 126 3.62 -9.71 -2.83
C PHE A 126 4.13 -8.76 -3.93
N ILE A 127 3.23 -8.27 -4.80
CA ILE A 127 3.56 -7.31 -5.85
C ILE A 127 4.14 -6.01 -5.27
N ARG A 128 3.57 -5.51 -4.17
CA ARG A 128 4.06 -4.28 -3.52
C ARG A 128 5.46 -4.47 -2.93
N VAL A 129 5.68 -5.56 -2.20
CA VAL A 129 6.98 -5.94 -1.64
C VAL A 129 8.04 -6.02 -2.73
N TRP A 130 7.77 -6.80 -3.78
CA TRP A 130 8.71 -6.98 -4.89
C TRP A 130 9.03 -5.66 -5.59
N SER A 131 8.02 -4.82 -5.81
CA SER A 131 8.19 -3.49 -6.40
C SER A 131 9.08 -2.58 -5.55
N VAL A 132 8.91 -2.57 -4.23
CA VAL A 132 9.72 -1.75 -3.30
C VAL A 132 11.17 -2.25 -3.27
N GLN A 133 11.38 -3.57 -3.25
CA GLN A 133 12.72 -4.17 -3.30
C GLN A 133 13.48 -3.74 -4.57
N ARG A 134 12.84 -3.80 -5.75
CA ARG A 134 13.48 -3.36 -7.00
C ARG A 134 13.82 -1.87 -7.03
N GLU A 135 13.00 -1.04 -6.40
CA GLU A 135 13.24 0.41 -6.34
C GLU A 135 14.42 0.74 -5.41
N LEU A 136 14.49 0.06 -4.26
CA LEU A 136 15.64 0.14 -3.36
C LEU A 136 16.94 -0.28 -4.04
N GLU A 137 16.95 -1.43 -4.73
CA GLU A 137 18.13 -1.92 -5.46
C GLU A 137 18.65 -0.90 -6.49
N LYS A 138 17.74 -0.23 -7.23
CA LYS A 138 18.11 0.82 -8.19
C LYS A 138 18.75 2.03 -7.52
N GLU A 139 18.17 2.51 -6.42
CA GLU A 139 18.70 3.66 -5.68
C GLU A 139 20.05 3.36 -5.04
N PHE A 140 20.25 2.14 -4.52
CA PHE A 140 21.55 1.71 -4.00
C PHE A 140 22.61 1.66 -5.11
N ARG A 141 22.30 1.09 -6.27
CA ARG A 141 23.24 1.04 -7.41
C ARG A 141 23.71 2.45 -7.82
N LYS A 142 22.78 3.39 -7.99
CA LYS A 142 23.12 4.80 -8.31
C LYS A 142 24.03 5.45 -7.27
N ARG A 143 23.85 5.11 -5.99
CA ARG A 143 24.65 5.68 -4.90
C ARG A 143 26.07 5.13 -4.89
N ASP A 144 26.23 3.86 -5.21
CA ASP A 144 27.54 3.21 -5.31
C ASP A 144 28.33 3.78 -6.51
N GLU A 145 27.68 3.98 -7.67
CA GLU A 145 28.28 4.62 -8.85
C GLU A 145 28.81 6.04 -8.54
N LYS A 146 28.03 6.85 -7.83
CA LYS A 146 28.44 8.21 -7.40
C LYS A 146 29.59 8.26 -6.37
N ARG A 147 29.91 7.14 -5.71
CA ARG A 147 31.02 7.07 -4.74
C ARG A 147 32.34 6.64 -5.37
N SER A 148 32.29 6.04 -6.56
CA SER A 148 33.47 5.64 -7.32
C SER A 148 34.01 6.74 -8.25
N GLU A 149 33.27 7.82 -8.41
CA GLU A 149 33.68 9.07 -9.08
C GLU A 149 34.38 10.01 -8.09
#